data_AF-A0A0A9D421-F1
#
_entry.id   AF-A0A0A9D421-F1
#
_cell.length_a   1.000
_cell.length_b   1.000
_cell.length_c   1.000
_cell.angle_alpha   90.00
_cell.angle_beta   90.00
_cell.angle_gamma   90.00
#
_symmetry.space_group_name_H-M   'P 1'
#
loop_
_entity.id
_entity.type
_entity.pdbx_description
1 polymer ?
#
loop_
_entity_poly.entity_id
_entity_poly.type
_entity_poly.pdbx_seq_one_letter_code
_entity_poly.pdbx_strand_id
1 'polypeptide(L)'
;MLENDSGGGSLSSLVAKYDPEAKDPYLSGALASVLWELSLLEKHYDISVSSMASNILSMANLNPTQNPVPILNVNPLEAYRDMSIERELLKPASKALSLNCKKKRRSKEFVALRPDVLQKADCSVDKDELKDKLESHFAVLRGISENERLRAELNHTLSSINLYKEYKQQKKKNKKSKIGRKKVAKV
;
A
#
# COMPACT_ATOMS: atom_id res chain seq x y z
N MET A 1 -11.74 27.39 10.90
CA MET A 1 -12.93 26.58 10.57
C MET A 1 -12.56 25.71 9.39
N LEU A 2 -12.64 24.39 9.52
CA LEU A 2 -12.48 23.49 8.38
C LEU A 2 -13.65 23.76 7.42
N GLU A 3 -13.39 23.91 6.12
CA GLU A 3 -14.43 24.02 5.09
C GLU A 3 -15.37 22.79 5.04
N ASN A 4 -15.05 21.73 5.79
CA ASN A 4 -15.86 20.53 5.98
C ASN A 4 -16.84 20.64 7.17
N ASP A 5 -16.77 21.70 7.97
CA ASP A 5 -17.73 22.00 9.03
C ASP A 5 -18.89 22.78 8.43
N SER A 6 -19.72 22.09 7.66
CA SER A 6 -21.07 22.55 7.33
C SER A 6 -21.87 22.59 8.63
N GLY A 7 -21.68 23.67 9.38
CA GLY A 7 -22.45 24.02 10.55
C GLY A 7 -23.94 23.83 10.28
N GLY A 8 -24.60 23.20 11.24
CA GLY A 8 -26.01 22.85 11.15
C GLY A 8 -26.88 24.03 10.71
N GLY A 9 -27.74 23.77 9.73
CA GLY A 9 -28.83 24.69 9.39
C GLY A 9 -29.13 24.83 7.91
N SER A 10 -29.57 23.76 7.23
CA SER A 10 -30.58 23.84 6.16
C SER A 10 -30.95 22.46 5.63
N LEU A 11 -32.21 22.10 5.83
CA LEU A 11 -32.86 20.86 5.39
C LEU A 11 -33.15 20.87 3.87
N SER A 12 -32.12 20.92 3.02
CA SER A 12 -32.33 20.66 1.60
C SER A 12 -31.09 20.10 0.90
N SER A 13 -31.08 18.77 0.74
CA SER A 13 -30.38 18.03 -0.32
C SER A 13 -28.91 18.35 -0.57
N LEU A 14 -27.99 17.83 0.25
CA LEU A 14 -26.70 17.40 -0.26
C LEU A 14 -26.13 16.30 0.65
N VAL A 15 -26.41 15.03 0.31
CA VAL A 15 -25.58 13.93 0.80
C VAL A 15 -24.15 14.26 0.38
N ALA A 16 -23.24 14.43 1.34
CA ALA A 16 -21.86 14.74 1.00
C ALA A 16 -21.31 13.64 0.09
N LYS A 17 -20.80 14.04 -1.07
CA LYS A 17 -20.33 13.12 -2.09
C LYS A 17 -18.87 12.77 -1.80
N TYR A 18 -18.61 11.49 -1.57
CA TYR A 18 -17.25 10.97 -1.48
C TYR A 18 -16.60 10.99 -2.87
N ASP A 19 -15.38 11.53 -2.96
CA ASP A 19 -14.54 11.47 -4.15
C ASP A 19 -13.40 10.46 -3.93
N PRO A 20 -13.50 9.25 -4.53
CA PRO A 20 -12.46 8.22 -4.37
C PRO A 20 -11.14 8.58 -5.07
N GLU A 21 -11.16 9.49 -6.05
CA GLU A 21 -9.98 9.87 -6.84
C GLU A 21 -9.33 11.17 -6.32
N ALA A 22 -9.79 11.68 -5.17
CA ALA A 22 -9.23 12.87 -4.56
C ALA A 22 -7.75 12.64 -4.21
N LYS A 23 -6.87 13.51 -4.73
CA LYS A 23 -5.43 13.47 -4.44
C LYS A 23 -5.10 13.80 -2.99
N ASP A 24 -5.94 14.62 -2.36
CA ASP A 24 -5.84 14.98 -0.94
C ASP A 24 -6.94 14.27 -0.14
N PRO A 25 -6.59 13.36 0.79
CA PRO A 25 -7.55 12.65 1.64
C PRO A 25 -8.46 13.58 2.44
N TYR A 26 -8.00 14.77 2.82
CA TYR A 26 -8.79 15.73 3.60
C TYR A 26 -9.91 16.39 2.79
N LEU A 27 -9.77 16.43 1.46
CA LEU A 27 -10.75 16.99 0.52
C LEU A 27 -11.68 15.93 -0.09
N SER A 28 -11.45 14.64 0.20
CA SER A 28 -12.24 13.53 -0.35
C SER A 28 -13.71 13.50 0.09
N GLY A 29 -14.10 14.29 1.09
CA GLY A 29 -15.46 14.30 1.62
C GLY A 29 -15.84 13.05 2.43
N ALA A 30 -14.90 12.13 2.69
CA ALA A 30 -15.16 10.87 3.38
C ALA A 30 -15.87 11.06 4.73
N LEU A 31 -15.43 12.04 5.53
CA LEU A 31 -15.97 12.31 6.87
C LEU A 31 -17.44 12.78 6.84
N ALA A 32 -17.83 13.52 5.80
CA ALA A 32 -19.18 14.05 5.67
C ALA A 32 -20.13 13.04 4.99
N SER A 33 -19.58 12.01 4.34
CA SER A 33 -20.33 10.97 3.63
C SER A 33 -20.68 9.78 4.53
N VAL A 34 -21.75 9.05 4.18
CA VAL A 34 -22.21 7.88 4.94
C VAL A 34 -21.66 6.59 4.30
N LEU A 35 -21.05 5.72 5.11
CA LEU A 35 -20.48 4.45 4.67
C LEU A 35 -21.56 3.34 4.59
N TRP A 36 -22.40 3.39 3.56
CA TRP A 36 -23.50 2.43 3.36
C TRP A 36 -23.05 0.99 3.05
N GLU A 37 -21.84 0.84 2.52
CA GLU A 37 -21.26 -0.45 2.13
C GLU A 37 -21.16 -1.41 3.33
N LEU A 38 -20.97 -0.86 4.53
CA LEU A 38 -20.91 -1.65 5.76
C LEU A 38 -22.23 -2.37 6.06
N SER A 39 -23.37 -1.72 5.81
CA SER A 39 -24.71 -2.32 5.98
C SER A 39 -24.98 -3.42 4.96
N LEU A 40 -24.36 -3.35 3.78
CA LEU A 40 -24.41 -4.44 2.80
C LEU A 40 -23.54 -5.62 3.26
N LEU A 41 -22.35 -5.33 3.80
CA LEU A 41 -21.40 -6.32 4.28
C LEU A 41 -21.90 -7.06 5.54
N GLU A 42 -22.79 -6.45 6.31
CA GLU A 42 -23.48 -7.12 7.42
C GLU A 42 -24.29 -8.35 6.94
N LYS A 43 -24.81 -8.34 5.71
CA LYS A 43 -25.59 -9.45 5.13
C LYS A 43 -24.74 -10.45 4.34
N HIS A 44 -23.43 -10.45 4.55
CA HIS A 44 -22.51 -11.31 3.82
C HIS A 44 -22.72 -12.80 4.16
N TYR A 45 -22.48 -13.69 3.18
CA TYR A 45 -22.68 -15.14 3.35
C TYR A 45 -21.69 -15.75 4.36
N ASP A 46 -20.47 -15.21 4.43
CA ASP A 46 -19.48 -15.59 5.43
C ASP A 46 -19.82 -14.91 6.76
N ILE A 47 -20.14 -15.74 7.75
CA ILE A 47 -20.47 -15.35 9.13
C ILE A 47 -19.35 -14.52 9.76
N SER A 48 -18.09 -14.80 9.43
CA SER A 48 -16.95 -14.05 9.98
C SER A 48 -16.97 -12.60 9.48
N VAL A 49 -17.26 -12.42 8.19
CA VAL A 49 -17.33 -11.11 7.54
C VAL A 49 -18.56 -10.34 8.01
N SER A 50 -19.72 -11.00 8.05
CA SER A 50 -20.97 -10.45 8.59
C SER A 50 -20.82 -9.99 10.05
N SER A 51 -20.22 -10.82 10.90
CA SER A 51 -19.98 -10.50 12.31
C SER A 51 -19.02 -9.31 12.47
N MET A 52 -17.95 -9.24 11.69
CA MET A 52 -17.04 -8.09 11.71
C MET A 52 -17.75 -6.80 11.30
N ALA A 53 -18.54 -6.83 10.22
CA ALA A 53 -19.29 -5.67 9.77
C ALA A 53 -20.33 -5.21 10.81
N SER A 54 -21.08 -6.15 11.41
CA SER A 54 -22.04 -5.86 12.47
C SER A 54 -21.36 -5.29 13.72
N ASN A 55 -20.17 -5.79 14.08
CA ASN A 55 -19.39 -5.23 15.19
C ASN A 55 -19.01 -3.77 14.92
N ILE A 56 -18.52 -3.44 13.73
CA ILE A 56 -18.16 -2.05 13.36
C ILE A 56 -19.41 -1.15 13.39
N LEU A 57 -20.55 -1.63 12.88
CA LEU A 57 -21.81 -0.89 12.90
C LEU A 57 -22.29 -0.64 14.35
N SER A 58 -22.09 -1.62 15.24
CA SER A 58 -22.40 -1.47 16.65
C SER A 58 -21.52 -0.41 17.31
N MET A 59 -20.24 -0.34 16.96
CA MET A 59 -19.30 0.66 17.50
C MET A 59 -19.70 2.10 17.20
N ALA A 60 -20.32 2.36 16.05
CA ALA A 60 -20.84 3.69 15.72
C ALA A 60 -21.97 4.15 16.66
N ASN A 61 -22.67 3.20 17.32
CA ASN A 61 -23.80 3.45 18.21
C ASN A 61 -23.44 3.29 19.70
N LEU A 62 -22.24 2.78 20.02
CA LEU A 62 -21.79 2.59 21.40
C LEU A 62 -21.30 3.91 22.00
N ASN A 63 -21.52 4.08 23.31
CA ASN A 63 -20.89 5.17 24.04
C ASN A 63 -19.36 5.04 23.95
N PRO A 64 -18.60 6.14 23.90
CA PRO A 64 -17.13 6.12 23.79
C PRO A 64 -16.41 5.26 24.85
N THR A 65 -17.08 5.02 25.98
CA THR A 65 -16.60 4.20 27.11
C THR A 65 -16.78 2.69 26.92
N GLN A 66 -17.58 2.25 25.94
CA GLN A 66 -17.88 0.85 25.63
C GLN A 66 -17.15 0.36 24.37
N ASN A 67 -16.39 1.23 23.71
CA ASN A 67 -15.61 0.89 22.54
C ASN A 67 -14.38 0.03 22.96
N PRO A 68 -14.18 -1.16 22.36
CA PRO A 68 -13.01 -2.01 22.65
C PRO A 68 -11.67 -1.35 22.31
N VAL A 69 -11.66 -0.31 21.46
CA VAL A 69 -10.53 0.58 21.25
C VAL A 69 -10.75 1.82 22.12
N PRO A 70 -9.95 2.03 23.18
CA PRO A 70 -10.03 3.26 23.95
C PRO A 70 -9.73 4.43 23.01
N ILE A 71 -10.76 5.25 22.72
CA ILE A 71 -10.54 6.57 22.15
C ILE A 71 -9.95 7.38 23.30
N LEU A 72 -8.63 7.32 23.42
CA LEU A 72 -7.86 8.13 24.35
C LEU A 72 -8.12 9.59 23.96
N ASN A 73 -9.00 10.26 24.70
CA ASN A 73 -9.22 11.71 24.65
C ASN A 73 -8.01 12.44 25.24
N VAL A 74 -6.82 12.11 24.76
CA VAL A 74 -5.57 12.70 25.18
C VAL A 74 -5.38 13.97 24.38
N ASN A 75 -4.93 15.03 25.06
CA ASN A 75 -4.62 16.30 24.41
C ASN A 75 -3.59 16.05 23.29
N PRO A 76 -3.74 16.62 22.08
CA PRO A 76 -2.78 16.41 20.98
C PRO A 76 -1.31 16.64 21.36
N LEU A 77 -1.02 17.59 22.25
CA LEU A 77 0.34 17.80 22.76
C LEU A 77 0.84 16.63 23.62
N GLU A 78 -0.05 16.05 24.42
CA GLU A 78 0.24 14.90 25.26
C GLU A 78 0.38 13.61 24.43
N ALA A 79 -0.45 13.45 23.39
CA ALA A 79 -0.33 12.36 22.43
C ALA A 79 1.01 12.41 21.66
N TYR A 80 1.44 13.60 21.23
CA TYR A 80 2.75 13.79 20.61
C TYR A 80 3.90 13.40 21.56
N ARG A 81 3.80 13.82 22.83
CA ARG A 81 4.79 13.44 23.86
C ARG A 81 4.81 11.94 24.13
N ASP A 82 3.66 11.27 24.10
CA ASP A 82 3.53 9.84 24.35
C ASP A 82 3.99 8.94 23.20
N MET A 83 3.88 9.44 21.98
CA MET A 83 4.33 8.79 20.74
C MET A 83 5.77 9.19 20.36
N SER A 84 6.42 10.05 21.15
CA SER A 84 7.83 10.37 20.95
C SER A 84 8.73 9.19 21.29
N ILE A 85 9.72 8.93 20.43
CA ILE A 85 10.62 7.76 20.51
C ILE A 85 11.37 7.72 21.86
N GLU A 86 11.71 8.89 22.41
CA GLU A 86 12.33 8.98 23.74
C GLU A 86 11.48 8.35 24.84
N ARG A 87 10.14 8.49 24.78
CA ARG A 87 9.24 7.95 25.81
C ARG A 87 8.88 6.48 25.57
N GLU A 88 8.92 6.02 24.32
CA GLU A 88 8.72 4.60 23.98
C GLU A 88 9.83 3.72 24.58
N LEU A 89 11.08 4.22 24.60
CA LEU A 89 12.23 3.56 25.23
C LEU A 89 12.17 3.58 26.77
N LEU A 90 11.43 4.53 27.35
CA LEU A 90 11.29 4.71 28.80
C LEU A 90 10.04 4.05 29.40
N LYS A 91 9.08 3.63 28.57
CA LYS A 91 7.93 2.86 29.04
C LYS A 91 8.46 1.49 29.50
N PRO A 92 8.35 1.14 30.80
CA PRO A 92 8.66 -0.22 31.23
C PRO A 92 7.76 -1.13 30.40
N ALA A 93 8.32 -2.17 29.79
CA ALA A 93 7.59 -3.11 28.94
C ALA A 93 6.29 -3.52 29.65
N SER A 94 5.20 -2.83 29.32
CA SER A 94 3.95 -2.95 30.03
C SER A 94 3.41 -4.29 29.59
N LYS A 95 3.63 -5.29 30.44
CA LYS A 95 3.21 -6.70 30.33
C LYS A 95 2.66 -7.00 28.95
N ALA A 96 3.53 -7.47 28.06
CA ALA A 96 3.11 -7.98 26.76
C ALA A 96 1.84 -8.81 26.97
N LEU A 97 0.72 -8.32 26.41
CA LEU A 97 -0.53 -9.06 26.45
C LEU A 97 -0.19 -10.44 25.90
N SER A 98 -0.34 -11.50 26.71
CA SER A 98 0.02 -12.84 26.28
C SER A 98 -0.98 -13.28 25.21
N LEU A 99 -0.71 -12.89 23.96
CA LEU A 99 -1.41 -13.42 22.82
C LEU A 99 -0.97 -14.88 22.73
N ASN A 100 -1.88 -15.80 23.09
CA ASN A 100 -1.72 -17.24 22.96
C ASN A 100 -1.65 -17.65 21.48
N CYS A 101 -0.64 -17.18 20.77
CA CYS A 101 -0.34 -17.65 19.43
C CYS A 101 0.48 -18.94 19.56
N LYS A 102 -0.19 -20.10 19.54
CA LYS A 102 0.47 -21.40 19.38
C LYS A 102 1.08 -21.50 17.97
N LYS A 103 2.22 -20.86 17.75
CA LYS A 103 3.09 -21.14 16.59
C LYS A 103 4.35 -21.84 17.08
N LYS A 104 4.42 -23.14 16.78
CA LYS A 104 5.59 -24.01 16.96
C LYS A 104 6.70 -23.53 16.03
N ARG A 105 7.46 -22.51 16.44
CA ARG A 105 8.65 -22.05 15.70
C ARG A 105 9.90 -22.57 16.40
N ARG A 106 10.64 -23.38 15.65
CA ARG A 106 11.90 -24.02 16.00
C ARG A 106 12.89 -22.97 16.53
N SER A 107 13.53 -23.31 17.63
CA SER A 107 14.37 -22.50 18.50
C SER A 107 15.45 -21.68 17.77
N LYS A 108 15.31 -20.36 17.82
CA LYS A 108 16.40 -19.44 18.14
C LYS A 108 15.82 -18.50 19.18
N GLU A 109 16.37 -18.54 20.39
CA GLU A 109 15.97 -17.68 21.48
C GLU A 109 16.14 -16.23 21.02
N PHE A 110 15.03 -15.50 20.90
CA PHE A 110 15.10 -14.05 20.77
C PHE A 110 15.57 -13.54 22.12
N VAL A 111 16.88 -13.34 22.27
CA VAL A 111 17.45 -12.63 23.40
C VAL A 111 17.00 -11.19 23.26
N ALA A 112 15.96 -10.81 24.01
CA ALA A 112 15.62 -9.41 24.20
C ALA A 112 16.81 -8.74 24.87
N LEU A 113 17.61 -8.00 24.08
CA LEU A 113 18.73 -7.24 24.60
C LEU A 113 18.19 -6.17 25.55
N ARG A 114 18.81 -6.01 26.72
CA ARG A 114 18.46 -4.93 27.64
C ARG A 114 18.69 -3.58 26.96
N PRO A 115 17.86 -2.56 27.23
CA PRO A 115 18.00 -1.22 26.64
C PRO A 115 19.43 -0.65 26.76
N ASP A 116 20.11 -0.89 27.89
CA ASP A 116 21.49 -0.46 28.14
C ASP A 116 22.52 -1.06 27.17
N VAL A 117 22.24 -2.23 26.60
CA VAL A 117 23.12 -2.91 25.64
C VAL A 117 22.92 -2.33 24.24
N LEU A 118 21.69 -1.95 23.88
CA LEU A 118 21.37 -1.29 22.62
C LEU A 118 21.93 0.14 22.56
N GLN A 119 21.93 0.85 23.69
CA GLN A 119 22.47 2.22 23.77
C GLN A 119 24.00 2.29 23.63
N LYS A 120 24.70 1.18 23.90
CA LYS A 120 26.16 1.05 23.76
C LYS A 120 26.58 0.35 22.46
N ALA A 121 25.62 -0.15 21.69
CA ALA A 121 25.90 -0.78 20.41
C ALA A 121 26.03 0.32 19.35
N ASP A 122 27.26 0.68 19.02
CA ASP A 122 27.54 1.43 17.79
C ASP A 122 27.21 0.52 16.60
N CYS A 123 25.94 0.55 16.17
CA CYS A 123 25.45 -0.17 15.00
C CYS A 123 25.97 0.48 13.71
N SER A 124 27.30 0.48 13.54
CA SER A 124 27.95 0.75 12.25
C SER A 124 27.87 -0.51 11.39
N VAL A 125 26.66 -0.89 11.00
CA VAL A 125 26.48 -1.95 10.01
C VAL A 125 26.76 -1.36 8.65
N ASP A 126 27.71 -1.96 7.94
CA ASP A 126 28.04 -1.59 6.56
C ASP A 126 26.78 -1.68 5.68
N LYS A 127 26.50 -0.60 4.94
CA LYS A 127 25.25 -0.47 4.18
C LYS A 127 25.17 -1.51 3.08
N ASP A 128 26.31 -1.85 2.49
CA ASP A 128 26.39 -2.82 1.41
C ASP A 128 26.14 -4.24 1.94
N GLU A 129 26.72 -4.59 3.10
CA GLU A 129 26.45 -5.87 3.76
C GLU A 129 24.97 -6.03 4.17
N LEU A 130 24.35 -4.96 4.67
CA LEU A 130 22.93 -4.95 5.03
C LEU A 130 22.03 -5.13 3.81
N LYS A 131 22.38 -4.46 2.70
CA LYS A 131 21.66 -4.57 1.43
C LYS A 131 21.71 -6.00 0.89
N ASP A 132 22.89 -6.61 0.86
CA ASP A 132 23.06 -8.00 0.40
C ASP A 132 22.25 -8.98 1.25
N LYS A 133 22.23 -8.78 2.57
CA LYS A 133 21.42 -9.59 3.50
C LYS A 133 19.93 -9.44 3.22
N LEU A 134 19.43 -8.22 3.01
CA LEU A 134 18.01 -7.98 2.70
C LEU A 134 17.62 -8.56 1.34
N GLU A 135 18.46 -8.38 0.31
CA GLU A 135 18.22 -8.94 -1.03
C GLU A 135 18.19 -10.47 -1.04
N SER A 136 19.04 -11.11 -0.23
CA SER A 136 19.04 -12.57 -0.08
C SER A 136 17.78 -13.08 0.62
N HIS A 137 17.33 -12.37 1.66
CA HIS A 137 16.24 -12.81 2.54
C HIS A 137 14.84 -12.52 2.00
N PHE A 138 14.66 -11.47 1.21
CA PHE A 138 13.37 -11.07 0.65
C PHE A 138 13.25 -11.45 -0.83
N ALA A 139 12.53 -12.54 -1.11
CA ALA A 139 12.23 -12.99 -2.47
C ALA A 139 11.57 -11.90 -3.35
N VAL A 140 10.84 -10.96 -2.72
CA VAL A 140 10.19 -9.83 -3.39
C VAL A 140 11.21 -8.90 -4.06
N LEU A 141 12.35 -8.61 -3.42
CA LEU A 141 13.38 -7.73 -3.99
C LEU A 141 14.05 -8.37 -5.20
N ARG A 142 14.34 -9.68 -5.14
CA ARG A 142 14.82 -10.43 -6.31
C ARG A 142 13.80 -10.45 -7.45
N GLY A 143 12.51 -10.59 -7.14
CA GLY A 143 11.44 -10.54 -8.14
C GLY A 143 11.30 -9.20 -8.86
N ILE A 144 11.61 -8.08 -8.19
CA ILE A 144 11.54 -6.74 -8.79
C ILE A 144 12.68 -6.53 -9.79
N SER A 145 13.92 -6.81 -9.39
CA SER A 145 15.11 -6.65 -10.25
C SER A 145 15.05 -7.54 -11.50
N GLU A 146 14.64 -8.81 -11.33
CA GLU A 146 14.51 -9.73 -12.45
C GLU A 146 13.37 -9.32 -13.40
N ASN A 147 12.25 -8.79 -12.88
CA ASN A 147 11.18 -8.26 -13.72
C ASN A 147 11.64 -7.04 -14.53
N GLU A 148 12.45 -6.16 -13.95
CA GLU A 148 13.00 -5.02 -14.67
C GLU A 148 13.93 -5.47 -15.80
N ARG A 149 14.81 -6.44 -15.53
CA ARG A 149 15.67 -7.08 -16.54
C ARG A 149 14.84 -7.69 -17.68
N LEU A 150 13.79 -8.44 -17.36
CA LEU A 150 12.90 -9.06 -18.34
C LEU A 150 12.15 -8.02 -19.19
N ARG A 151 11.72 -6.91 -18.61
CA ARG A 151 11.10 -5.80 -19.38
C ARG A 151 12.08 -5.17 -20.36
N ALA A 152 13.33 -4.96 -19.95
CA ALA A 152 14.36 -4.41 -20.83
C ALA A 152 14.64 -5.34 -22.03
N GLU A 153 14.76 -6.64 -21.77
CA GLU A 153 15.00 -7.65 -22.81
C GLU A 153 13.79 -7.82 -23.75
N LEU A 154 12.57 -7.78 -23.21
CA LEU A 154 11.34 -7.78 -24.00
C LEU A 154 11.25 -6.54 -24.91
N ASN A 155 11.61 -5.36 -24.41
CA ASN A 155 11.65 -4.14 -25.23
C ASN A 155 12.70 -4.23 -26.35
N HIS A 156 13.88 -4.76 -26.05
CA HIS A 156 14.94 -4.96 -27.04
C HIS A 156 14.52 -5.91 -28.18
N THR A 157 13.93 -7.05 -27.83
CA THR A 157 13.43 -8.03 -28.81
C THR A 157 12.28 -7.45 -29.64
N LEU A 158 11.37 -6.71 -29.01
CA LEU A 158 10.26 -6.05 -29.70
C LEU A 158 10.75 -5.02 -30.73
N SER A 159 11.74 -4.19 -30.36
CA SER A 159 12.38 -3.25 -31.29
C SER A 159 13.04 -3.96 -32.47
N SER A 160 13.76 -5.06 -32.21
CA SER A 160 14.41 -5.86 -33.25
C SER A 160 13.41 -6.48 -34.23
N ILE A 161 12.29 -7.01 -33.71
CA ILE A 161 11.19 -7.54 -34.51
C ILE A 161 10.56 -6.43 -35.35
N ASN A 162 10.37 -5.23 -34.78
CA ASN A 162 9.75 -4.12 -35.48
C ASN A 162 10.63 -3.64 -36.65
N LEU A 163 11.93 -3.50 -36.42
CA LEU A 163 12.92 -3.18 -37.46
C LEU A 163 12.86 -4.17 -38.62
N TYR A 164 12.77 -5.48 -38.32
CA TYR A 164 12.65 -6.51 -39.36
C TYR A 164 11.34 -6.42 -40.14
N LYS A 165 10.21 -6.12 -39.47
CA LYS A 165 8.92 -5.90 -40.11
C LYS A 165 9.00 -4.72 -41.08
N GLU A 166 9.59 -3.61 -40.68
CA GLU A 166 9.80 -2.44 -41.53
C GLU A 166 10.67 -2.75 -42.74
N TYR A 167 11.82 -3.42 -42.52
CA TYR A 167 12.68 -3.88 -43.61
C TYR A 167 11.91 -4.76 -44.62
N LYS A 168 11.11 -5.71 -44.14
CA LYS A 168 10.30 -6.60 -45.00
C LYS A 168 9.27 -5.79 -45.81
N GLN A 169 8.65 -4.77 -45.21
CA GLN A 169 7.74 -3.87 -45.91
C GLN A 169 8.46 -3.06 -47.00
N GLN A 170 9.62 -2.46 -46.68
CA GLN A 170 10.42 -1.72 -47.65
C GLN A 170 10.90 -2.61 -48.80
N LYS A 171 11.36 -3.84 -48.52
CA LYS A 171 11.75 -4.82 -49.54
C LYS A 171 10.59 -5.17 -50.49
N LYS A 172 9.37 -5.31 -49.96
CA LYS A 172 8.16 -5.51 -50.78
C LYS A 172 7.86 -4.28 -51.64
N LYS A 173 7.94 -3.06 -51.10
CA LYS A 173 7.76 -1.80 -51.86
C LYS A 173 8.79 -1.67 -52.99
N ASN A 174 10.07 -1.94 -52.70
CA ASN A 174 11.16 -1.88 -53.68
C ASN A 174 10.96 -2.90 -54.82
N LYS A 175 10.54 -4.14 -54.53
CA LYS A 175 10.22 -5.13 -55.58
C LYS A 175 9.07 -4.67 -56.49
N LYS A 176 8.00 -4.10 -55.93
CA LYS A 176 6.88 -3.56 -56.72
C LYS A 176 7.31 -2.41 -57.64
N SER A 177 8.16 -1.50 -57.14
CA SER A 177 8.69 -0.38 -57.94
C SER A 177 9.57 -0.83 -59.12
N LYS A 178 10.38 -1.89 -58.93
CA LYS A 178 11.21 -2.46 -60.02
C LYS A 178 10.39 -3.15 -61.11
N ILE A 179 9.27 -3.76 -60.76
CA ILE A 179 8.34 -4.38 -61.72
C ILE A 179 7.60 -3.31 -62.53
N GLY A 180 7.17 -2.22 -61.89
CA GLY A 180 6.55 -1.07 -62.58
C GLY A 180 7.49 -0.44 -63.62
N ARG A 181 8.74 -0.17 -63.26
CA ARG A 181 9.73 0.42 -64.19
C ARG A 181 10.07 -0.49 -65.39
N LYS A 182 10.12 -1.81 -65.21
CA LYS A 182 10.35 -2.76 -66.33
C LYS A 182 9.21 -2.83 -67.33
N LYS A 183 7.96 -2.52 -66.92
CA LYS A 183 6.83 -2.47 -67.84
C LYS A 183 6.81 -1.18 -68.66
N VAL A 184 7.27 -0.05 -68.09
CA VAL A 184 7.32 1.24 -68.79
C VAL A 184 8.49 1.32 -69.78
N ALA A 185 9.61 0.64 -69.51
CA ALA A 185 10.75 0.58 -70.43
C ALA A 185 10.59 -0.41 -71.61
N LYS A 186 9.44 -1.09 -71.72
CA LYS A 186 9.16 -2.09 -72.76
C LYS A 186 8.02 -1.66 -73.71
N VAL A 187 7.70 -0.36 -73.71
CA VAL A 187 6.79 0.29 -74.67
C VAL A 187 7.62 1.12 -75.62
#